data_AF-A0AAU7HTC9-F1
#
_entry.id   AF-A0AAU7HTC9-F1
#
_cell.length_a   1.000
_cell.length_b   1.000
_cell.length_c   1.000
_cell.angle_alpha   90.00
_cell.angle_beta   90.00
_cell.angle_gamma   90.00
#
_symmetry.space_group_name_H-M   'P 1'
#
loop_
_entity.id
_entity.type
_entity.pdbx_description
1 polymer ?
#
loop_
_entity_poly.entity_id
_entity_poly.type
_entity_poly.pdbx_seq_one_letter_code
_entity_poly.pdbx_strand_id
1 'polypeptide(L)'
;MKFKANSIRTLDRFLKCCGGQENITLGIKLDDLGPEKLVEIGFGVSPEEGLSIIPSVIGKFTSFNANGKEILRPDLPKEQYSVSYTSTTYDWHRNPHYGMHTRTAMRIAREHIPAPAIMISVAKTKNGTYITSPLLNLSEENSELNIHIINLMLECFDEIEILDTEKEPLITTKFKKVLWTVLPKGKYPWDEISKIIVSNTQKTSASDSDREVIESRLKLINVYKPDFIATGHAGFNGYFIFGFESKNIYVLESIFLDNATYIFKKDWEILSQLTKAEIINGDLEYERIVHNKVWKRAIGDRLSKALRT
;
A
#
# COMPACT_ATOMS: atom_id res chain seq x y z
N MET A 1 -9.16 -24.32 17.24
CA MET A 1 -9.52 -25.35 16.21
C MET A 1 -8.89 -24.95 14.89
N LYS A 2 -8.35 -25.88 14.08
CA LYS A 2 -7.70 -25.54 12.80
C LYS A 2 -8.69 -25.61 11.63
N PHE A 3 -8.56 -24.67 10.68
CA PHE A 3 -9.34 -24.59 9.45
C PHE A 3 -8.41 -24.43 8.26
N LYS A 4 -8.61 -25.28 7.24
CA LYS A 4 -7.77 -25.31 6.02
C LYS A 4 -8.63 -25.31 4.76
N ALA A 5 -8.35 -24.37 3.87
CA ALA A 5 -8.97 -24.25 2.55
C ALA A 5 -8.16 -23.29 1.66
N ASN A 6 -8.26 -23.43 0.34
CA ASN A 6 -7.65 -22.47 -0.59
C ASN A 6 -8.38 -21.11 -0.57
N SER A 7 -9.71 -21.15 -0.49
CA SER A 7 -10.58 -19.99 -0.28
C SER A 7 -12.00 -20.46 0.03
N ILE A 8 -12.82 -19.57 0.57
CA ILE A 8 -14.24 -19.76 0.82
C ILE A 8 -15.08 -18.79 -0.01
N ARG A 9 -16.28 -19.22 -0.39
CA ARG A 9 -17.30 -18.39 -1.07
C ARG A 9 -18.51 -18.10 -0.18
N THR A 10 -18.78 -18.98 0.78
CA THR A 10 -19.85 -18.84 1.78
C THR A 10 -19.30 -19.18 3.15
N LEU A 11 -19.98 -18.70 4.21
CA LEU A 11 -19.57 -18.95 5.59
C LEU A 11 -20.02 -20.32 6.13
N ASP A 12 -20.89 -21.06 5.43
CA ASP A 12 -21.54 -22.27 5.96
C ASP A 12 -20.57 -23.32 6.49
N ARG A 13 -19.48 -23.59 5.72
CA ARG A 13 -18.45 -24.55 6.13
C ARG A 13 -17.67 -24.03 7.34
N PHE A 14 -17.42 -22.73 7.37
CA PHE A 14 -16.63 -22.08 8.41
C PHE A 14 -17.41 -21.98 9.73
N LEU A 15 -18.70 -21.62 9.68
CA LEU A 15 -19.60 -21.53 10.84
C LEU A 15 -19.76 -22.89 11.55
N LYS A 16 -19.79 -24.00 10.79
CA LYS A 16 -19.77 -25.36 11.37
C LYS A 16 -18.54 -25.62 12.24
N CYS A 17 -17.39 -25.01 11.92
CA CYS A 17 -16.17 -25.11 12.72
C CYS A 17 -16.17 -24.17 13.92
N CYS A 18 -16.95 -23.08 13.90
CA CYS A 18 -17.00 -22.10 14.98
C CYS A 18 -17.85 -22.55 16.18
N GLY A 19 -18.57 -23.67 16.08
CA GLY A 19 -19.29 -24.26 17.20
C GLY A 19 -20.37 -23.35 17.83
N GLY A 20 -20.92 -22.40 17.06
CA GLY A 20 -21.95 -21.46 17.51
C GLY A 20 -21.43 -20.18 18.18
N GLN A 21 -20.12 -19.91 18.13
CA GLN A 21 -19.54 -18.64 18.61
C GLN A 21 -19.89 -17.47 17.68
N GLU A 22 -20.24 -16.32 18.26
CA GLU A 22 -20.57 -15.11 17.49
C GLU A 22 -19.36 -14.22 17.23
N ASN A 23 -18.39 -14.19 18.15
CA ASN A 23 -17.21 -13.32 18.07
C ASN A 23 -15.93 -14.15 18.17
N ILE A 24 -15.13 -14.14 17.10
CA ILE A 24 -13.92 -14.95 17.01
C ILE A 24 -12.78 -14.14 16.40
N THR A 25 -11.56 -14.60 16.67
CA THR A 25 -10.35 -14.09 16.02
C THR A 25 -9.67 -15.24 15.28
N LEU A 26 -9.16 -14.97 14.09
CA LEU A 26 -8.36 -15.94 13.35
C LEU A 26 -6.90 -15.74 13.74
N GLY A 27 -6.16 -16.82 13.97
CA GLY A 27 -4.77 -16.74 14.37
C GLY A 27 -3.90 -17.84 13.77
N ILE A 28 -2.60 -17.59 13.71
CA ILE A 28 -1.58 -18.62 13.50
C ILE A 28 -0.45 -18.39 14.49
N LYS A 29 0.09 -19.46 15.06
CA LYS A 29 1.24 -19.35 15.97
C LYS A 29 2.44 -18.81 15.22
N LEU A 30 3.11 -17.82 15.81
CA LEU A 30 4.30 -17.23 15.21
C LEU A 30 5.44 -18.26 15.07
N ASP A 31 5.54 -19.19 16.02
CA ASP A 31 6.56 -20.25 16.03
C ASP A 31 6.39 -21.28 14.90
N ASP A 32 5.19 -21.37 14.30
CA ASP A 32 4.90 -22.25 13.17
C ASP A 32 5.36 -21.64 11.83
N LEU A 33 5.81 -20.37 11.83
CA LEU A 33 6.17 -19.61 10.63
C LEU A 33 7.68 -19.45 10.46
N GLY A 34 8.17 -19.77 9.26
CA GLY A 34 9.55 -19.48 8.88
C GLY A 34 9.80 -17.99 8.59
N PRO A 35 11.06 -17.52 8.71
CA PRO A 35 11.41 -16.11 8.50
C PRO A 35 11.12 -15.62 7.07
N GLU A 36 11.24 -16.50 6.07
CA GLU A 36 10.91 -16.16 4.68
C GLU A 36 9.43 -15.77 4.51
N LYS A 37 8.54 -16.50 5.20
CA LYS A 37 7.09 -16.25 5.13
C LYS A 37 6.71 -14.93 5.80
N LEU A 38 7.35 -14.62 6.93
CA LEU A 38 7.15 -13.34 7.62
C LEU A 38 7.62 -12.16 6.76
N VAL A 39 8.76 -12.29 6.08
CA VAL A 39 9.26 -11.27 5.15
C VAL A 39 8.34 -11.12 3.93
N GLU A 40 7.83 -12.22 3.38
CA GLU A 40 6.88 -12.21 2.26
C GLU A 40 5.60 -11.43 2.62
N ILE A 41 5.01 -11.72 3.79
CA ILE A 41 3.77 -11.07 4.26
C ILE A 41 4.02 -9.60 4.65
N GLY A 42 5.26 -9.26 5.03
CA GLY A 42 5.67 -7.89 5.34
C GLY A 42 6.03 -7.65 6.80
N PHE A 43 6.00 -8.66 7.67
CA PHE A 43 6.36 -8.52 9.10
C PHE A 43 7.88 -8.38 9.36
N GLY A 44 8.71 -8.61 8.34
CA GLY A 44 10.16 -8.68 8.50
C GLY A 44 10.60 -10.01 9.12
N VAL A 45 11.81 -10.06 9.68
CA VAL A 45 12.41 -11.32 10.17
C VAL A 45 11.96 -11.65 11.60
N SER A 46 11.73 -10.64 12.43
CA SER A 46 11.36 -10.81 13.83
C SER A 46 10.37 -9.70 14.22
N PRO A 47 9.06 -9.96 14.08
CA PRO A 47 8.07 -8.95 14.39
C PRO A 47 7.86 -8.81 15.90
N GLU A 48 7.73 -7.58 16.36
CA GLU A 48 7.46 -7.25 17.75
C GLU A 48 5.98 -7.44 18.09
N GLU A 49 5.70 -7.72 19.37
CA GLU A 49 4.33 -7.75 19.90
C GLU A 49 3.63 -6.40 19.67
N GLY A 50 2.35 -6.45 19.26
CA GLY A 50 1.54 -5.28 19.00
C GLY A 50 1.78 -4.68 17.61
N LEU A 51 2.68 -5.21 16.80
CA LEU A 51 2.87 -4.75 15.42
C LEU A 51 1.64 -5.09 14.56
N SER A 52 1.06 -4.09 13.91
CA SER A 52 -0.03 -4.24 12.95
C SER A 52 0.38 -3.73 11.57
N ILE A 53 0.15 -4.57 10.56
CA ILE A 53 0.45 -4.26 9.16
C ILE A 53 -0.73 -4.62 8.26
N ILE A 54 -0.83 -3.96 7.10
CA ILE A 54 -1.63 -4.47 5.98
C ILE A 54 -0.74 -5.48 5.23
N PRO A 55 -1.14 -6.74 5.02
CA PRO A 55 -0.31 -7.71 4.30
C PRO A 55 0.19 -7.21 2.95
N SER A 56 1.42 -7.58 2.60
CA SER A 56 1.96 -7.45 1.25
C SER A 56 1.10 -8.20 0.23
N VAL A 57 1.17 -7.78 -1.03
CA VAL A 57 0.44 -8.43 -2.13
C VAL A 57 1.10 -9.77 -2.48
N ILE A 58 0.40 -10.86 -2.19
CA ILE A 58 0.81 -12.24 -2.49
C ILE A 58 -0.10 -12.84 -3.58
N GLY A 59 -1.39 -12.60 -3.48
CA GLY A 59 -2.42 -13.10 -4.37
C GLY A 59 -3.57 -12.11 -4.55
N LYS A 60 -4.74 -12.63 -4.92
CA LYS A 60 -5.88 -11.79 -5.32
C LYS A 60 -6.55 -11.11 -4.12
N PHE A 61 -6.58 -11.76 -2.95
CA PHE A 61 -7.27 -11.23 -1.77
C PHE A 61 -6.42 -10.18 -1.07
N THR A 62 -5.12 -10.43 -0.91
CA THR A 62 -4.12 -9.46 -0.45
C THR A 62 -3.99 -8.28 -1.42
N SER A 63 -4.02 -8.51 -2.74
CA SER A 63 -4.05 -7.43 -3.74
C SER A 63 -5.29 -6.54 -3.57
N PHE A 64 -6.48 -7.13 -3.46
CA PHE A 64 -7.71 -6.38 -3.20
C PHE A 64 -7.65 -5.64 -1.85
N ASN A 65 -7.12 -6.28 -0.81
CA ASN A 65 -7.00 -5.70 0.52
C ASN A 65 -6.08 -4.47 0.55
N ALA A 66 -4.98 -4.50 -0.22
CA ALA A 66 -3.98 -3.44 -0.24
C ALA A 66 -4.29 -2.33 -1.26
N ASN A 67 -4.88 -2.67 -2.41
CA ASN A 67 -5.03 -1.76 -3.54
C ASN A 67 -6.48 -1.47 -3.96
N GLY A 68 -7.45 -2.23 -3.47
CA GLY A 68 -8.83 -2.16 -3.96
C GLY A 68 -8.99 -2.83 -5.32
N LYS A 69 -9.99 -2.40 -6.09
CA LYS A 69 -10.26 -2.93 -7.44
C LYS A 69 -10.65 -1.83 -8.39
N GLU A 70 -10.35 -2.03 -9.66
CA GLU A 70 -10.86 -1.21 -10.75
C GLU A 70 -11.87 -2.03 -11.56
N ILE A 71 -13.07 -1.48 -11.76
CA ILE A 71 -14.09 -2.05 -12.64
C ILE A 71 -14.15 -1.21 -13.90
N LEU A 72 -14.08 -1.86 -15.07
CA LEU A 72 -14.31 -1.20 -16.34
C LEU A 72 -15.80 -0.91 -16.51
N ARG A 73 -16.13 0.35 -16.83
CA ARG A 73 -17.49 0.83 -17.07
C ARG A 73 -17.66 1.23 -18.55
N PRO A 74 -17.76 0.26 -19.48
CA PRO A 74 -17.97 0.55 -20.91
C PRO A 74 -19.33 1.19 -21.19
N ASP A 75 -20.25 1.13 -20.22
CA ASP A 75 -21.57 1.77 -20.23
C ASP A 75 -21.49 3.30 -20.03
N LEU A 76 -20.41 3.82 -19.47
CA LEU A 76 -20.21 5.25 -19.24
C LEU A 76 -19.41 5.92 -20.39
N PRO A 77 -19.54 7.25 -20.57
CA PRO A 77 -18.69 8.00 -21.49
C PRO A 77 -17.20 7.78 -21.21
N LYS A 78 -16.38 7.72 -22.26
CA LYS A 78 -14.93 7.58 -22.11
C LYS A 78 -14.36 8.69 -21.23
N GLU A 79 -13.43 8.32 -20.37
CA GLU A 79 -12.71 9.27 -19.51
C GLU A 79 -11.37 9.67 -20.13
N GLN A 80 -10.93 10.89 -19.84
CA GLN A 80 -9.62 11.38 -20.26
C GLN A 80 -8.54 10.84 -19.33
N TYR A 81 -7.45 10.32 -19.90
CA TYR A 81 -6.33 9.74 -19.17
C TYR A 81 -4.98 10.17 -19.77
N SER A 82 -3.94 10.25 -18.93
CA SER A 82 -2.59 10.64 -19.32
C SER A 82 -1.57 9.56 -18.97
N VAL A 83 -0.71 9.21 -19.94
CA VAL A 83 0.40 8.25 -19.77
C VAL A 83 1.72 8.95 -20.05
N SER A 84 2.68 8.79 -19.15
CA SER A 84 4.08 9.15 -19.40
C SER A 84 4.85 7.95 -19.96
N TYR A 85 5.72 8.18 -20.94
CA TYR A 85 6.57 7.16 -21.55
C TYR A 85 7.92 7.79 -21.95
N THR A 86 8.98 6.99 -22.03
CA THR A 86 10.25 7.45 -22.60
C THR A 86 10.28 7.21 -24.11
N SER A 87 10.80 8.18 -24.85
CA SER A 87 11.04 8.02 -26.28
C SER A 87 12.26 8.80 -26.73
N THR A 88 12.88 8.32 -27.81
CA THR A 88 13.92 9.05 -28.53
C THR A 88 13.28 9.81 -29.67
N THR A 89 13.44 11.13 -29.65
CA THR A 89 13.11 11.99 -30.79
C THR A 89 14.39 12.39 -31.50
N TYR A 90 14.32 12.70 -32.79
CA TYR A 90 15.48 13.17 -33.54
C TYR A 90 15.26 14.61 -33.96
N ASP A 91 16.28 15.45 -33.81
CA ASP A 91 16.22 16.79 -34.39
C ASP A 91 16.38 16.75 -35.92
N TRP A 92 16.28 17.91 -36.54
CA TRP A 92 16.45 18.09 -37.99
C TRP A 92 17.84 17.67 -38.50
N HIS A 93 18.83 17.58 -37.63
CA HIS A 93 20.17 17.06 -37.90
C HIS A 93 20.34 15.57 -37.59
N ARG A 94 19.27 14.87 -37.20
CA ARG A 94 19.27 13.47 -36.76
C ARG A 94 20.07 13.23 -35.46
N ASN A 95 20.28 14.24 -34.64
CA ASN A 95 20.80 13.99 -33.30
C ASN A 95 19.67 13.44 -32.43
N PRO A 96 19.91 12.36 -31.67
CA PRO A 96 18.92 11.79 -30.78
C PRO A 96 18.75 12.66 -29.52
N HIS A 97 17.49 12.94 -29.18
CA HIS A 97 17.05 13.59 -27.95
C HIS A 97 16.18 12.62 -27.17
N TYR A 98 16.70 12.15 -26.05
CA TYR A 98 16.02 11.21 -25.15
C TYR A 98 15.22 11.99 -24.12
N GLY A 99 13.95 11.62 -23.92
CA GLY A 99 13.11 12.33 -22.97
C GLY A 99 11.88 11.55 -22.54
N MET A 100 11.34 11.98 -21.39
CA MET A 100 10.01 11.57 -20.93
C MET A 100 8.96 12.45 -21.62
N HIS A 101 8.05 11.81 -22.33
CA HIS A 101 6.90 12.44 -22.96
C HIS A 101 5.63 12.05 -22.21
N THR A 102 4.55 12.81 -22.41
CA THR A 102 3.25 12.46 -21.85
C THR A 102 2.18 12.69 -22.90
N ARG A 103 1.38 11.65 -23.16
CA ARG A 103 0.23 11.71 -24.07
C ARG A 103 -1.05 11.66 -23.27
N THR A 104 -2.07 12.35 -23.77
CA THR A 104 -3.41 12.34 -23.21
C THR A 104 -4.34 11.71 -24.24
N ALA A 105 -5.16 10.76 -23.80
CA ALA A 105 -6.08 10.01 -24.66
C ALA A 105 -7.40 9.74 -23.91
N MET A 106 -8.41 9.29 -24.64
CA MET A 106 -9.68 8.85 -24.07
C MET A 106 -9.65 7.33 -23.86
N ARG A 107 -10.02 6.85 -22.68
CA ARG A 107 -10.12 5.42 -22.34
C ARG A 107 -11.51 5.07 -21.82
N ILE A 108 -11.82 3.77 -21.74
CA ILE A 108 -13.06 3.30 -21.09
C ILE A 108 -13.06 3.78 -19.63
N ALA A 109 -14.19 4.33 -19.18
CA ALA A 109 -14.33 4.81 -17.82
C ALA A 109 -14.05 3.70 -16.80
N ARG A 110 -13.46 4.05 -15.66
CA ARG A 110 -13.16 3.11 -14.58
C ARG A 110 -13.86 3.55 -13.30
N GLU A 111 -14.40 2.57 -12.59
CA GLU A 111 -14.91 2.73 -11.24
C GLU A 111 -13.92 2.11 -10.27
N HIS A 112 -13.53 2.86 -9.24
CA HIS A 112 -12.60 2.40 -8.22
C HIS A 112 -13.35 1.93 -6.98
N ILE A 113 -13.20 0.65 -6.64
CA ILE A 113 -13.63 0.11 -5.36
C ILE A 113 -12.49 0.34 -4.36
N PRO A 114 -12.74 1.01 -3.22
CA PRO A 114 -11.71 1.27 -2.23
C PRO A 114 -11.18 -0.02 -1.62
N ALA A 115 -9.91 0.01 -1.21
CA ALA A 115 -9.26 -1.09 -0.53
C ALA A 115 -9.85 -1.28 0.89
N PRO A 116 -10.22 -2.50 1.30
CA PRO A 116 -10.63 -2.76 2.69
C PRO A 116 -9.55 -2.45 3.73
N ALA A 117 -8.27 -2.53 3.35
CA ALA A 117 -7.12 -2.20 4.19
C ALA A 117 -7.11 -2.92 5.55
N ILE A 118 -7.58 -4.18 5.59
CA ILE A 118 -7.58 -5.00 6.79
C ILE A 118 -6.15 -5.24 7.25
N MET A 119 -5.90 -4.96 8.53
CA MET A 119 -4.62 -5.19 9.18
C MET A 119 -4.62 -6.53 9.91
N ILE A 120 -3.48 -7.20 9.87
CA ILE A 120 -3.18 -8.35 10.71
C ILE A 120 -2.12 -7.95 11.73
N SER A 121 -2.18 -8.52 12.93
CA SER A 121 -1.42 -8.01 14.08
C SER A 121 -0.72 -9.12 14.83
N VAL A 122 0.45 -8.82 15.40
CA VAL A 122 1.12 -9.73 16.33
C VAL A 122 0.54 -9.53 17.72
N ALA A 123 -0.04 -10.58 18.29
CA ALA A 123 -0.67 -10.55 19.60
C ALA A 123 -0.28 -11.77 20.44
N LYS A 124 -0.14 -11.59 21.75
CA LYS A 124 0.05 -12.70 22.70
C LYS A 124 -1.26 -13.21 23.24
N THR A 125 -1.34 -14.51 23.40
CA THR A 125 -2.36 -15.23 24.17
C THR A 125 -1.69 -16.00 25.31
N LYS A 126 -2.48 -16.65 26.15
CA LYS A 126 -1.95 -17.59 27.16
C LYS A 126 -1.16 -18.75 26.54
N ASN A 127 -1.43 -19.07 25.28
CA ASN A 127 -0.88 -20.23 24.58
C ASN A 127 0.33 -19.90 23.68
N GLY A 128 0.76 -18.63 23.63
CA GLY A 128 1.92 -18.19 22.85
C GLY A 128 1.69 -16.88 22.10
N THR A 129 2.61 -16.56 21.18
CA THR A 129 2.50 -15.40 20.28
C THR A 129 1.87 -15.83 18.97
N TYR A 130 0.90 -15.05 18.50
CA TYR A 130 0.11 -15.31 17.31
C TYR A 130 0.14 -14.11 16.35
N ILE A 131 -0.01 -14.37 15.06
CA ILE A 131 -0.46 -13.36 14.10
C ILE A 131 -1.97 -13.52 13.96
N THR A 132 -2.72 -12.45 14.22
CA THR A 132 -4.17 -12.47 14.32
C THR A 132 -4.86 -11.53 13.34
N SER A 133 -6.05 -11.91 12.91
CA SER A 133 -7.00 -11.00 12.25
C SER A 133 -7.57 -9.98 13.25
N PRO A 134 -8.33 -8.96 12.77
CA PRO A 134 -9.28 -8.25 13.61
C PRO A 134 -10.35 -9.19 14.16
N LEU A 135 -11.19 -8.68 15.07
CA LEU A 135 -12.36 -9.40 15.56
C LEU A 135 -13.36 -9.62 14.42
N LEU A 136 -13.79 -10.87 14.21
CA LEU A 136 -14.89 -11.21 13.31
C LEU A 136 -16.17 -11.35 14.13
N ASN A 137 -17.20 -10.61 13.72
CA ASN A 137 -18.56 -10.79 14.20
C ASN A 137 -19.35 -11.60 13.16
N LEU A 138 -19.76 -12.82 13.49
CA LEU A 138 -20.33 -13.80 12.55
C LEU A 138 -21.81 -13.57 12.20
N SER A 139 -22.30 -12.33 12.27
CA SER A 139 -23.63 -11.96 11.80
C SER A 139 -23.73 -11.94 10.27
N GLU A 140 -24.95 -12.05 9.74
CA GLU A 140 -25.22 -12.02 8.30
C GLU A 140 -24.80 -10.69 7.65
N GLU A 141 -24.95 -9.56 8.38
CA GLU A 141 -24.57 -8.23 7.90
C GLU A 141 -23.06 -8.13 7.61
N ASN A 142 -22.23 -8.82 8.39
CA ASN A 142 -20.78 -8.82 8.22
C ASN A 142 -20.27 -9.94 7.31
N SER A 143 -21.17 -10.68 6.64
CA SER A 143 -20.81 -11.89 5.89
C SER A 143 -19.73 -11.64 4.83
N GLU A 144 -19.88 -10.59 4.01
CA GLU A 144 -18.90 -10.26 2.96
C GLU A 144 -17.52 -9.91 3.53
N LEU A 145 -17.49 -9.10 4.60
CA LEU A 145 -16.25 -8.72 5.28
C LEU A 145 -15.58 -9.93 5.93
N ASN A 146 -16.34 -10.78 6.61
CA ASN A 146 -15.82 -12.01 7.22
C ASN A 146 -15.23 -12.95 6.17
N ILE A 147 -15.92 -13.13 5.04
CA ILE A 147 -15.41 -13.92 3.91
C ILE A 147 -14.09 -13.34 3.40
N HIS A 148 -13.98 -12.01 3.28
CA HIS A 148 -12.74 -11.36 2.88
C HIS A 148 -11.61 -11.58 3.89
N ILE A 149 -11.86 -11.39 5.19
CA ILE A 149 -10.86 -11.59 6.25
C ILE A 149 -10.39 -13.04 6.31
N ILE A 150 -11.29 -14.02 6.22
CA ILE A 150 -10.93 -15.44 6.22
C ILE A 150 -10.07 -15.77 4.99
N ASN A 151 -10.48 -15.31 3.81
CA ASN A 151 -9.71 -15.52 2.58
C ASN A 151 -8.35 -14.81 2.60
N LEU A 152 -8.28 -13.63 3.22
CA LEU A 152 -7.03 -12.90 3.42
C LEU A 152 -6.06 -13.71 4.28
N MET A 153 -6.54 -14.23 5.43
CA MET A 153 -5.72 -15.04 6.32
C MET A 153 -5.31 -16.37 5.68
N LEU A 154 -6.21 -17.03 4.94
CA LEU A 154 -5.89 -18.26 4.20
C LEU A 154 -4.88 -18.02 3.08
N GLU A 155 -4.97 -16.91 2.34
CA GLU A 155 -3.98 -16.58 1.30
C GLU A 155 -2.60 -16.26 1.91
N CYS A 156 -2.56 -15.73 3.13
CA CYS A 156 -1.32 -15.52 3.86
C CYS A 156 -0.73 -16.82 4.45
N PHE A 157 -1.55 -17.75 4.96
CA PHE A 157 -1.05 -18.81 5.85
C PHE A 157 -1.45 -20.25 5.48
N ASP A 158 -2.31 -20.45 4.47
CA ASP A 158 -2.90 -21.72 4.01
C ASP A 158 -3.80 -22.47 5.04
N GLU A 159 -3.45 -22.39 6.32
CA GLU A 159 -4.16 -22.92 7.47
C GLU A 159 -4.26 -21.85 8.56
N ILE A 160 -5.41 -21.80 9.24
CA ILE A 160 -5.68 -20.84 10.30
C ILE A 160 -6.28 -21.53 11.53
N GLU A 161 -5.99 -21.01 12.71
CA GLU A 161 -6.65 -21.38 13.95
C GLU A 161 -7.80 -20.40 14.25
N ILE A 162 -8.94 -20.96 14.64
CA ILE A 162 -10.06 -20.20 15.19
C ILE A 162 -9.82 -20.08 16.69
N LEU A 163 -9.60 -18.84 17.13
CA LEU A 163 -9.41 -18.44 18.51
C LEU A 163 -10.72 -17.86 19.05
N ASP A 164 -11.23 -18.49 20.09
CA ASP A 164 -12.41 -18.01 20.82
C ASP A 164 -11.98 -16.85 21.72
N THR A 165 -12.59 -15.68 21.54
CA THR A 165 -12.23 -14.48 22.29
C THR A 165 -12.54 -14.58 23.79
N GLU A 166 -13.53 -15.38 24.18
CA GLU A 166 -13.88 -15.59 25.59
C GLU A 166 -12.94 -16.58 26.28
N LYS A 167 -12.57 -17.66 25.57
CA LYS A 167 -11.71 -18.71 26.14
C LYS A 167 -10.23 -18.35 26.06
N GLU A 168 -9.83 -17.69 24.98
CA GLU A 168 -8.46 -17.36 24.64
C GLU A 168 -8.33 -15.86 24.31
N PRO A 169 -8.61 -14.98 25.28
CA PRO A 169 -8.49 -13.54 25.06
C PRO A 169 -7.05 -13.15 24.75
N LEU A 170 -6.90 -12.15 23.87
CA LEU A 170 -5.62 -11.53 23.61
C LEU A 170 -5.14 -10.79 24.88
N ILE A 171 -3.89 -11.01 25.26
CA ILE A 171 -3.21 -10.29 26.34
C ILE A 171 -2.75 -8.91 25.82
N THR A 172 -2.35 -8.86 24.55
CA THR A 172 -1.93 -7.62 23.89
C THR A 172 -3.15 -6.70 23.68
N THR A 173 -3.09 -5.51 24.26
CA THR A 173 -4.16 -4.50 24.19
C THR A 173 -3.78 -3.27 23.38
N LYS A 174 -2.48 -3.09 23.10
CA LYS A 174 -1.95 -1.96 22.36
C LYS A 174 -1.34 -2.42 21.06
N PHE A 175 -1.85 -1.86 19.97
CA PHE A 175 -1.39 -2.15 18.62
C PHE A 175 -0.80 -0.89 17.99
N LYS A 176 0.38 -1.04 17.39
CA LYS A 176 1.08 0.00 16.64
C LYS A 176 0.97 -0.32 15.15
N LYS A 177 0.35 0.60 14.41
CA LYS A 177 0.28 0.53 12.95
C LYS A 177 1.62 0.97 12.37
N VAL A 178 2.19 0.16 11.50
CA VAL A 178 3.40 0.50 10.74
C VAL A 178 3.08 0.40 9.26
N LEU A 179 2.79 1.55 8.65
CA LEU A 179 2.47 1.66 7.22
C LEU A 179 3.64 2.22 6.40
N TRP A 180 4.61 2.84 7.07
CA TRP A 180 5.74 3.50 6.43
C TRP A 180 7.03 3.20 7.18
N THR A 181 8.11 3.01 6.43
CA THR A 181 9.48 2.91 6.94
C THR A 181 10.22 4.18 6.57
N VAL A 182 10.55 5.00 7.56
CA VAL A 182 11.36 6.21 7.37
C VAL A 182 12.82 5.80 7.17
N LEU A 183 13.43 6.26 6.08
CA LEU A 183 14.85 6.03 5.82
C LEU A 183 15.71 6.87 6.78
N PRO A 184 16.93 6.41 7.14
CA PRO A 184 17.81 7.14 8.05
C PRO A 184 17.98 8.60 7.63
N LYS A 185 17.86 9.54 8.58
CA LYS A 185 18.02 10.97 8.30
C LYS A 185 19.42 11.23 7.74
N GLY A 186 19.50 11.97 6.65
CA GLY A 186 20.76 12.27 5.99
C GLY A 186 20.56 12.85 4.60
N LYS A 187 21.68 13.16 3.92
CA LYS A 187 21.60 13.48 2.50
C LYS A 187 21.24 12.21 1.74
N TYR A 188 20.29 12.28 0.82
CA TYR A 188 19.94 11.19 -0.07
C TYR A 188 20.44 11.48 -1.50
N PRO A 189 21.74 11.18 -1.80
CA PRO A 189 22.21 11.15 -3.18
C PRO A 189 21.33 10.26 -4.04
N TRP A 190 21.17 10.62 -5.30
CA TRP A 190 20.33 9.88 -6.23
C TRP A 190 20.75 8.40 -6.34
N ASP A 191 22.05 8.10 -6.29
CA ASP A 191 22.57 6.74 -6.42
C ASP A 191 22.18 5.81 -5.26
N GLU A 192 21.86 6.35 -4.08
CA GLU A 192 21.36 5.56 -2.95
C GLU A 192 19.85 5.35 -3.05
N ILE A 193 19.11 6.40 -3.44
CA ILE A 193 17.65 6.30 -3.63
C ILE A 193 17.34 5.37 -4.79
N SER A 194 18.08 5.44 -5.89
CA SER A 194 17.85 4.61 -7.08
C SER A 194 17.95 3.12 -6.75
N LYS A 195 18.89 2.70 -5.89
CA LYS A 195 18.97 1.30 -5.41
C LYS A 195 17.71 0.88 -4.66
N ILE A 196 17.18 1.76 -3.80
CA ILE A 196 15.95 1.51 -3.05
C ILE A 196 14.76 1.44 -4.01
N ILE A 197 14.67 2.33 -5.00
CA ILE A 197 13.65 2.30 -6.05
C ILE A 197 13.72 0.99 -6.81
N VAL A 198 14.91 0.63 -7.33
CA VAL A 198 15.15 -0.59 -8.10
C VAL A 198 14.76 -1.84 -7.30
N SER A 199 15.12 -1.93 -6.02
CA SER A 199 14.71 -3.06 -5.18
C SER A 199 13.19 -3.18 -5.00
N ASN A 200 12.47 -2.06 -5.04
CA ASN A 200 11.00 -2.01 -4.94
C ASN A 200 10.31 -2.18 -6.30
N THR A 201 10.92 -1.74 -7.40
CA THR A 201 10.37 -1.83 -8.76
C THR A 201 10.75 -3.14 -9.47
N GLN A 202 11.85 -3.81 -9.12
CA GLN A 202 12.18 -5.15 -9.64
C GLN A 202 11.15 -6.20 -9.22
N LYS A 203 10.46 -5.96 -8.09
CA LYS A 203 9.31 -6.76 -7.64
C LYS A 203 8.02 -6.48 -8.44
N THR A 204 8.04 -5.46 -9.30
CA THR A 204 6.93 -5.11 -10.18
C THR A 204 7.20 -5.57 -11.61
N SER A 205 6.16 -5.90 -12.36
CA SER A 205 6.23 -6.25 -13.79
C SER A 205 6.47 -5.04 -14.71
N ALA A 206 7.01 -3.94 -14.17
CA ALA A 206 7.27 -2.70 -14.90
C ALA A 206 8.31 -2.90 -16.01
N SER A 207 8.02 -2.34 -17.19
CA SER A 207 8.95 -2.33 -18.32
C SER A 207 10.13 -1.38 -18.06
N ASP A 208 11.19 -1.48 -18.85
CA ASP A 208 12.35 -0.57 -18.70
C ASP A 208 11.97 0.90 -18.93
N SER A 209 11.04 1.17 -19.86
CA SER A 209 10.51 2.53 -20.06
C SER A 209 9.74 3.02 -18.83
N ASP A 210 8.96 2.15 -18.19
CA ASP A 210 8.23 2.52 -16.97
C ASP A 210 9.19 2.83 -15.82
N ARG A 211 10.26 2.05 -15.68
CA ARG A 211 11.32 2.28 -14.68
C ARG A 211 11.98 3.63 -14.88
N GLU A 212 12.34 3.99 -16.11
CA GLU A 212 12.91 5.31 -16.42
C GLU A 212 11.95 6.46 -16.08
N VAL A 213 10.65 6.29 -16.35
CA VAL A 213 9.61 7.27 -15.97
C VAL A 213 9.55 7.43 -14.45
N ILE A 214 9.48 6.32 -13.70
CA ILE A 214 9.44 6.32 -12.24
C ILE A 214 10.67 7.00 -11.66
N GLU A 215 11.86 6.62 -12.13
CA GLU A 215 13.12 7.22 -11.74
C GLU A 215 13.15 8.73 -12.02
N SER A 216 12.72 9.16 -13.20
CA SER A 216 12.66 10.58 -13.56
C SER A 216 11.75 11.38 -12.61
N ARG A 217 10.60 10.81 -12.23
CA ARG A 217 9.64 11.45 -11.31
C ARG A 217 10.22 11.59 -9.91
N LEU A 218 10.76 10.51 -9.36
CA LEU A 218 11.35 10.51 -8.01
C LEU A 218 12.60 11.40 -7.95
N LYS A 219 13.42 11.41 -9.02
CA LYS A 219 14.58 12.30 -9.14
C LYS A 219 14.18 13.76 -9.15
N LEU A 220 13.11 14.10 -9.86
CA LEU A 220 12.58 15.47 -9.90
C LEU A 220 12.21 15.98 -8.51
N ILE A 221 11.52 15.15 -7.71
CA ILE A 221 11.12 15.53 -6.35
C ILE A 221 12.36 15.63 -5.44
N ASN A 222 13.30 14.68 -5.56
CA ASN A 222 14.52 14.65 -4.74
C ASN A 222 15.44 15.86 -4.94
N VAL A 223 15.44 16.51 -6.12
CA VAL A 223 16.23 17.73 -6.37
C VAL A 223 15.90 18.85 -5.37
N TYR A 224 14.70 18.86 -4.79
CA TYR A 224 14.29 19.83 -3.78
C TYR A 224 14.83 19.54 -2.38
N LYS A 225 15.65 18.50 -2.20
CA LYS A 225 16.33 18.12 -0.95
C LYS A 225 15.35 17.90 0.21
N PRO A 226 14.57 16.80 0.20
CA PRO A 226 13.72 16.44 1.33
C PRO A 226 14.55 16.27 2.61
N ASP A 227 13.94 16.53 3.75
CA ASP A 227 14.52 16.30 5.08
C ASP A 227 14.57 14.81 5.42
N PHE A 228 13.58 14.05 4.96
CA PHE A 228 13.56 12.59 5.01
C PHE A 228 12.82 11.99 3.82
N ILE A 229 13.10 10.72 3.55
CA ILE A 229 12.33 9.89 2.64
C ILE A 229 11.73 8.73 3.42
N ALA A 230 10.47 8.38 3.18
CA ALA A 230 9.86 7.17 3.71
C ALA A 230 9.36 6.28 2.58
N THR A 231 9.49 4.97 2.75
CA THR A 231 8.96 3.97 1.82
C THR A 231 7.74 3.31 2.44
N GLY A 232 6.72 3.06 1.63
CA GLY A 232 5.56 2.30 2.04
C GLY A 232 5.93 0.89 2.49
N HIS A 233 5.31 0.44 3.57
CA HIS A 233 5.52 -0.86 4.17
C HIS A 233 4.32 -1.77 3.86
N ALA A 234 4.61 -3.02 3.52
CA ALA A 234 3.64 -4.08 3.26
C ALA A 234 2.54 -3.65 2.25
N GLY A 235 1.28 -3.45 2.65
CA GLY A 235 0.21 -2.97 1.76
C GLY A 235 0.46 -1.61 1.09
N PHE A 236 1.45 -0.84 1.55
CA PHE A 236 1.92 0.41 0.93
C PHE A 236 3.14 0.25 0.02
N ASN A 237 3.63 -0.97 -0.20
CA ASN A 237 4.76 -1.23 -1.09
C ASN A 237 4.57 -0.50 -2.44
N GLY A 238 5.60 0.22 -2.86
CA GLY A 238 5.60 1.02 -4.09
C GLY A 238 5.19 2.50 -3.92
N TYR A 239 5.01 2.98 -2.71
CA TYR A 239 4.84 4.42 -2.44
C TYR A 239 6.08 5.00 -1.76
N PHE A 240 6.45 6.21 -2.17
CA PHE A 240 7.52 7.01 -1.58
C PHE A 240 6.95 8.30 -1.02
N ILE A 241 7.49 8.72 0.11
CA ILE A 241 7.17 9.99 0.74
C ILE A 241 8.43 10.82 0.81
N PHE A 242 8.33 12.03 0.30
CA PHE A 242 9.37 13.05 0.42
C PHE A 242 8.87 14.08 1.43
N GLY A 243 9.46 14.07 2.62
CA GLY A 243 9.11 14.97 3.71
C GLY A 243 9.94 16.25 3.66
N PHE A 244 9.26 17.38 3.66
CA PHE A 244 9.85 18.71 3.79
C PHE A 244 9.33 19.33 5.09
N GLU A 245 9.94 18.93 6.22
CA GLU A 245 9.54 19.24 7.60
C GLU A 245 9.44 20.75 7.81
N SER A 246 10.45 21.50 7.36
CA SER A 246 10.49 22.98 7.49
C SER A 246 9.31 23.69 6.80
N LYS A 247 8.65 23.03 5.85
CA LYS A 247 7.56 23.57 5.04
C LYS A 247 6.21 22.97 5.40
N ASN A 248 6.19 21.97 6.27
CA ASN A 248 5.04 21.11 6.52
C ASN A 248 4.44 20.57 5.22
N ILE A 249 5.29 20.12 4.28
CA ILE A 249 4.86 19.57 2.99
C ILE A 249 5.34 18.12 2.88
N TYR A 250 4.42 17.22 2.51
CA TYR A 250 4.73 15.81 2.29
C TYR A 250 4.21 15.38 0.92
N VAL A 251 5.13 14.90 0.08
CA VAL A 251 4.82 14.45 -1.28
C VAL A 251 4.78 12.94 -1.31
N LEU A 252 3.59 12.36 -1.50
CA LEU A 252 3.40 10.94 -1.81
C LEU A 252 3.50 10.73 -3.31
N GLU A 253 4.51 9.98 -3.73
CA GLU A 253 4.69 9.56 -5.11
C GLU A 253 4.61 8.04 -5.22
N SER A 254 3.80 7.57 -6.16
CA SER A 254 3.61 6.16 -6.47
C SER A 254 4.54 5.72 -7.60
N ILE A 255 5.13 4.53 -7.48
CA ILE A 255 5.87 3.90 -8.59
C ILE A 255 4.94 3.30 -9.65
N PHE A 256 3.63 3.25 -9.40
CA PHE A 256 2.66 2.70 -10.34
C PHE A 256 2.15 3.82 -11.26
N LEU A 257 2.32 3.66 -12.57
CA LEU A 257 2.12 4.73 -13.56
C LEU A 257 0.70 5.29 -13.69
N ASP A 258 -0.32 4.50 -13.32
CA ASP A 258 -1.74 4.90 -13.37
C ASP A 258 -2.18 5.73 -12.15
N ASN A 259 -1.27 6.07 -11.23
CA ASN A 259 -1.58 6.87 -10.05
C ASN A 259 -1.34 8.38 -10.24
N ALA A 260 -1.52 9.13 -9.16
CA ALA A 260 -1.23 10.55 -9.07
C ALA A 260 -0.22 10.82 -7.96
N THR A 261 0.41 11.99 -7.99
CA THR A 261 1.15 12.51 -6.85
C THR A 261 0.18 13.20 -5.91
N TYR A 262 0.33 12.95 -4.61
CA TYR A 262 -0.47 13.62 -3.58
C TYR A 262 0.44 14.51 -2.74
N ILE A 263 0.02 15.76 -2.53
CA ILE A 263 0.74 16.71 -1.69
C ILE A 263 -0.13 17.04 -0.47
N PHE A 264 0.42 16.79 0.71
CA PHE A 264 -0.23 17.07 1.98
C PHE A 264 0.44 18.23 2.70
N LYS A 265 -0.38 18.98 3.44
CA LYS A 265 0.05 20.07 4.33
C LYS A 265 -0.36 19.78 5.77
N LYS A 266 0.05 18.62 6.28
CA LYS A 266 -0.39 18.09 7.58
C LYS A 266 0.77 17.35 8.22
N ASP A 267 0.78 17.29 9.54
CA ASP A 267 1.85 16.63 10.29
C ASP A 267 2.05 15.17 9.84
N TRP A 268 3.31 14.84 9.59
CA TRP A 268 3.74 13.48 9.22
C TRP A 268 3.20 12.40 10.15
N GLU A 269 3.14 12.69 11.44
CA GLU A 269 2.66 11.76 12.46
C GLU A 269 1.23 11.30 12.17
N ILE A 270 0.35 12.22 11.77
CA ILE A 270 -1.03 11.89 11.41
C ILE A 270 -1.04 11.13 10.07
N LEU A 271 -0.33 11.65 9.07
CA LEU A 271 -0.34 11.09 7.72
C LEU A 271 0.21 9.66 7.67
N SER A 272 1.24 9.37 8.46
CA SER A 272 1.88 8.06 8.53
C SER A 272 0.98 6.96 9.13
N GLN A 273 -0.14 7.32 9.75
CA GLN A 273 -1.09 6.38 10.33
C GLN A 273 -2.25 6.03 9.39
N LEU A 274 -2.39 6.74 8.28
CA LEU A 274 -3.52 6.59 7.36
C LEU A 274 -3.25 5.54 6.30
N THR A 275 -4.28 4.76 6.00
CA THR A 275 -4.35 3.82 4.88
C THR A 275 -4.58 4.55 3.55
N LYS A 276 -4.33 3.89 2.41
CA LYS A 276 -4.59 4.49 1.08
C LYS A 276 -6.05 4.88 0.91
N ALA A 277 -6.95 4.03 1.41
CA ALA A 277 -8.38 4.28 1.37
C ALA A 277 -8.75 5.52 2.20
N GLU A 278 -8.18 5.68 3.39
CA GLU A 278 -8.37 6.88 4.23
C GLU A 278 -7.74 8.12 3.60
N ILE A 279 -6.61 7.99 2.92
CA ILE A 279 -5.99 9.10 2.18
C ILE A 279 -6.89 9.57 1.03
N ILE A 280 -7.51 8.64 0.28
CA ILE A 280 -8.30 8.95 -0.92
C ILE A 280 -9.74 9.36 -0.59
N ASN A 281 -10.34 8.75 0.42
CA ASN A 281 -11.75 8.95 0.77
C ASN A 281 -11.96 9.79 2.04
N GLY A 282 -10.89 10.08 2.78
CA GLY A 282 -10.96 10.87 4.00
C GLY A 282 -11.12 12.37 3.72
N ASP A 283 -11.58 13.09 4.74
CA ASP A 283 -11.71 14.55 4.72
C ASP A 283 -10.36 15.22 5.02
N LEU A 284 -9.35 14.88 4.22
CA LEU A 284 -8.00 15.40 4.36
C LEU A 284 -7.77 16.44 3.28
N GLU A 285 -7.27 17.61 3.67
CA GLU A 285 -6.82 18.60 2.70
C GLU A 285 -5.54 18.11 2.03
N TYR A 286 -5.67 17.63 0.79
CA TYR A 286 -4.57 17.25 -0.07
C TYR A 286 -4.77 17.77 -1.49
N GLU A 287 -3.66 18.05 -2.18
CA GLU A 287 -3.65 18.36 -3.59
C GLU A 287 -3.28 17.10 -4.39
N ARG A 288 -4.20 16.64 -5.26
CA ARG A 288 -3.95 15.53 -6.19
C ARG A 288 -3.45 16.07 -7.53
N ILE A 289 -2.22 15.73 -7.90
CA ILE A 289 -1.57 16.15 -9.14
C ILE A 289 -1.42 14.94 -10.06
N VAL A 290 -2.20 14.94 -11.14
CA VAL A 290 -2.13 13.89 -12.17
C VAL A 290 -0.84 14.01 -12.97
N HIS A 291 -0.21 12.87 -13.32
CA HIS A 291 0.98 12.80 -14.18
C HIS A 291 0.66 13.14 -15.64
N ASN A 292 0.33 14.40 -15.90
CA ASN A 292 0.10 14.96 -17.23
C ASN A 292 1.29 15.83 -17.67
N LYS A 293 1.17 16.50 -18.83
CA LYS A 293 2.24 17.35 -19.39
C LYS A 293 2.65 18.52 -18.46
N VAL A 294 1.79 18.96 -17.55
CA VAL A 294 2.07 20.07 -16.63
C VAL A 294 2.56 19.59 -15.26
N TRP A 295 2.58 18.28 -15.01
CA TRP A 295 2.96 17.69 -13.72
C TRP A 295 4.29 18.22 -13.18
N LYS A 296 5.34 18.20 -14.00
CA LYS A 296 6.69 18.68 -13.61
C LYS A 296 6.66 20.13 -13.12
N ARG A 297 5.89 20.99 -13.81
CA ARG A 297 5.73 22.39 -13.44
C ARG A 297 4.90 22.52 -12.16
N ALA A 298 3.82 21.76 -12.02
CA ALA A 298 2.97 21.79 -10.83
C ALA A 298 3.75 21.40 -9.56
N ILE A 299 4.54 20.32 -9.62
CA ILE A 299 5.44 19.91 -8.53
C ILE A 299 6.44 21.02 -8.21
N GLY A 300 7.09 21.57 -9.23
CA GLY A 300 8.02 22.68 -9.06
C GLY A 300 7.37 23.89 -8.41
N ASP A 301 6.18 24.31 -8.85
CA ASP A 301 5.46 25.44 -8.27
C ASP A 301 5.13 25.21 -6.79
N ARG A 302 4.79 23.98 -6.36
CA ARG A 302 4.49 23.70 -4.95
C ARG A 302 5.74 23.61 -4.07
N LEU A 303 6.80 22.99 -4.56
CA LEU A 303 8.04 22.84 -3.79
C LEU A 303 8.93 24.09 -3.82
N SER A 304 8.82 24.93 -4.86
CA SER A 304 9.58 26.19 -5.03
C SER A 304 8.87 27.44 -4.52
N LYS A 305 7.52 27.56 -4.60
CA LYS A 305 6.82 28.68 -3.94
C LYS A 305 7.05 28.65 -2.42
N ALA A 306 7.20 27.46 -1.86
CA ALA A 306 7.60 27.24 -0.48
C ALA A 306 9.09 27.56 -0.18
N LEU A 307 9.89 28.04 -1.14
CA LEU A 307 11.23 28.60 -0.92
C LEU A 307 11.20 30.14 -0.79
N ARG A 308 10.05 30.79 -0.98
CA ARG A 308 9.90 32.27 -0.98
C ARG A 308 9.08 32.83 0.19
N THR A 309 8.78 31.98 1.15
CA THR A 309 8.12 32.30 2.43
C THR A 309 8.92 31.63 3.53
#